data_AF-A0A0D1ZCU0-F1
#
_entry.id   AF-A0A0D1ZCU0-F1
#
_cell.length_a   1.000
_cell.length_b   1.000
_cell.length_c   1.000
_cell.angle_alpha   90.00
_cell.angle_beta   90.00
_cell.angle_gamma   90.00
#
_symmetry.space_group_name_H-M   'P 1'
#
loop_
_entity.id
_entity.type
_entity.pdbx_description
1 polymer ?
#
loop_
_entity_poly.entity_id
_entity_poly.type
_entity_poly.pdbx_seq_one_letter_code
_entity_poly.pdbx_strand_id
1 'polypeptide(L)'
;MISPVCRLMALAIFTALAFAKTLENEPPTNPPIEKRAYFEDSYKIFLRKRNAHACMMSIVFIVLFPLGAIAQHLPLKGMRVTSRVHAPIQLLGLAMMIGAMGLGIDIAKNDLNYFTPVKAHVAIGLLVTCTVIVVQPAMGILQHRQFKRTGGRSVFAYVHRWTGRVVICLGWINSGLGFQLVGIPPVKTHSLVRNFVIMGVLGGAWFLLVGTDGLREHVWHKNRLSSYCLGWSRGFRLYDGAVNRDTDDRPKEQNNVGTS
;
A
#
# COMPACT_ATOMS: atom_id res chain seq x y z
N MET A 1 24.52 13.80 -3.13
CA MET A 1 24.63 12.68 -2.16
C MET A 1 23.41 11.77 -2.30
N ILE A 2 23.57 10.56 -2.83
CA ILE A 2 22.48 9.60 -3.04
C ILE A 2 22.00 9.09 -1.67
N SER A 3 20.69 9.19 -1.40
CA SER A 3 20.07 8.82 -0.13
C SER A 3 20.32 7.33 0.20
N PRO A 4 20.44 6.96 1.50
CA PRO A 4 20.70 5.57 1.90
C PRO A 4 19.62 4.59 1.39
N VAL A 5 18.40 5.08 1.19
CA VAL A 5 17.28 4.32 0.61
C VAL A 5 17.55 3.92 -0.85
N CYS A 6 18.14 4.82 -1.63
CA CYS A 6 18.42 4.59 -3.05
C CYS A 6 19.57 3.59 -3.25
N ARG A 7 20.53 3.52 -2.32
CA ARG A 7 21.59 2.50 -2.32
C ARG A 7 21.07 1.11 -1.96
N LEU A 8 20.14 1.02 -1.01
CA LEU A 8 19.47 -0.25 -0.66
C LEU A 8 18.61 -0.77 -1.81
N MET A 9 17.92 0.10 -2.54
CA MET A 9 17.15 -0.27 -3.73
C MET A 9 18.05 -0.81 -4.85
N ALA A 10 19.19 -0.15 -5.13
CA ALA A 10 20.13 -0.61 -6.14
C ALA A 10 20.78 -1.97 -5.77
N LEU A 11 21.09 -2.19 -4.49
CA LEU A 11 21.67 -3.44 -3.99
C LEU A 11 20.69 -4.62 -4.10
N ALA A 12 19.40 -4.39 -3.83
CA ALA A 12 18.34 -5.40 -3.96
C ALA A 12 18.11 -5.81 -5.43
N ILE A 13 18.20 -4.84 -6.36
CA ILE A 13 18.11 -5.11 -7.81
C ILE A 13 19.33 -5.91 -8.28
N PHE A 14 20.54 -5.55 -7.85
CA PHE A 14 21.78 -6.20 -8.27
C PHE A 14 21.90 -7.65 -7.76
N THR A 15 21.46 -7.91 -6.52
CA THR A 15 21.43 -9.28 -5.94
C THR A 15 20.40 -10.17 -6.62
N ALA A 16 19.23 -9.64 -7.01
CA ALA A 16 18.23 -10.37 -7.78
C ALA A 16 18.74 -10.78 -9.18
N LEU A 17 19.51 -9.90 -9.85
CA LEU A 17 20.14 -10.18 -11.14
C LEU A 17 21.29 -11.20 -11.05
N ALA A 18 22.10 -11.16 -9.99
CA ALA A 18 23.22 -12.08 -9.80
C ALA A 18 22.75 -13.51 -9.51
N PHE A 19 21.70 -13.69 -8.70
CA PHE A 19 21.12 -15.00 -8.36
C PHE A 19 20.36 -15.65 -9.53
N ALA A 20 19.96 -14.86 -10.53
CA ALA A 20 19.35 -15.38 -11.75
C ALA A 20 20.37 -16.11 -12.65
N LYS A 21 21.64 -15.67 -12.65
CA LYS A 21 22.70 -16.21 -13.53
C LYS A 21 23.35 -17.50 -13.04
N THR A 22 23.22 -17.86 -11.77
CA THR A 22 23.95 -19.01 -11.20
C THR A 22 23.26 -20.38 -11.34
N LEU A 23 22.07 -20.46 -11.95
CA LEU A 23 21.25 -21.69 -11.95
C LEU A 23 21.17 -22.42 -13.33
N GLU A 24 22.09 -22.16 -14.26
CA GLU A 24 21.98 -22.64 -15.65
C GLU A 24 22.58 -24.03 -15.96
N ASN A 25 23.09 -24.81 -14.99
CA ASN A 25 23.78 -26.07 -15.32
C ASN A 25 23.23 -27.29 -14.58
N GLU A 26 22.46 -28.14 -15.28
CA GLU A 26 22.40 -29.60 -15.09
C GLU A 26 21.64 -30.23 -16.29
N PRO A 27 22.23 -31.17 -17.06
CA PRO A 27 21.54 -31.90 -18.13
C PRO A 27 21.16 -33.33 -17.71
N PRO A 28 19.93 -33.83 -17.94
CA PRO A 28 19.61 -35.23 -17.69
C PRO A 28 19.40 -36.06 -18.97
N THR A 29 19.89 -37.30 -18.94
CA THR A 29 19.73 -38.37 -19.95
C THR A 29 18.88 -39.51 -19.37
N ASN A 30 17.76 -39.93 -20.01
CA ASN A 30 17.02 -41.18 -19.68
C ASN A 30 16.00 -41.65 -20.78
N PRO A 31 15.55 -42.93 -20.79
CA PRO A 31 14.94 -43.67 -21.93
C PRO A 31 13.38 -43.54 -22.12
N PRO A 32 12.79 -44.12 -23.21
CA PRO A 32 11.50 -43.67 -23.79
C PRO A 32 10.18 -44.02 -23.07
N ILE A 33 10.09 -45.12 -22.31
CA ILE A 33 8.81 -45.56 -21.67
C ILE A 33 8.54 -44.77 -20.39
N GLU A 34 9.58 -44.53 -19.59
CA GLU A 34 9.57 -43.60 -18.46
C GLU A 34 9.16 -42.19 -18.90
N LYS A 35 9.60 -41.77 -20.09
CA LYS A 35 9.33 -40.46 -20.68
C LYS A 35 7.84 -40.08 -20.65
N ARG A 36 6.92 -40.98 -21.02
CA ARG A 36 5.48 -40.66 -21.06
C ARG A 36 4.87 -40.48 -19.66
N ALA A 37 5.20 -41.35 -18.72
CA ALA A 37 4.76 -41.24 -17.32
C ALA A 37 5.41 -40.03 -16.63
N TYR A 38 6.70 -39.81 -16.87
CA TYR A 38 7.47 -38.65 -16.43
C TYR A 38 6.87 -37.33 -16.94
N PHE A 39 6.47 -37.25 -18.22
CA PHE A 39 5.82 -36.06 -18.76
C PHE A 39 4.44 -35.80 -18.15
N GLU A 40 3.63 -36.85 -17.95
CA GLU A 40 2.34 -36.74 -17.26
C GLU A 40 2.50 -36.22 -15.83
N ASP A 41 3.44 -36.78 -15.07
CA ASP A 41 3.68 -36.38 -13.68
C ASP A 41 4.31 -35.00 -13.57
N SER A 42 5.28 -34.67 -14.44
CA SER A 42 5.88 -33.33 -14.51
C SER A 42 4.84 -32.27 -14.85
N TYR A 43 3.94 -32.55 -15.79
CA TYR A 43 2.85 -31.64 -16.13
C TYR A 43 1.85 -31.46 -14.99
N LYS A 44 1.47 -32.53 -14.29
CA LYS A 44 0.60 -32.46 -13.10
C LYS A 44 1.27 -31.64 -11.98
N ILE A 45 2.57 -31.82 -11.76
CA ILE A 45 3.35 -31.07 -10.77
C ILE A 45 3.39 -29.58 -11.14
N PHE A 46 3.68 -29.24 -12.40
CA PHE A 46 3.64 -27.87 -12.90
C PHE A 46 2.28 -27.22 -12.67
N LEU A 47 1.18 -27.89 -13.02
CA LEU A 47 -0.18 -27.38 -12.79
C LEU A 47 -0.46 -27.13 -11.31
N ARG A 48 -0.03 -28.02 -10.42
CA ARG A 48 -0.18 -27.85 -8.96
C ARG A 48 0.60 -26.66 -8.44
N LYS A 49 1.89 -26.54 -8.80
CA LYS A 49 2.76 -25.41 -8.43
C LYS A 49 2.17 -24.08 -8.91
N ARG A 50 1.75 -24.02 -10.18
CA ARG A 50 1.12 -22.85 -10.80
C ARG A 50 -0.17 -22.45 -10.09
N ASN A 51 -1.05 -23.41 -9.84
CA ASN A 51 -2.32 -23.14 -9.16
C ASN A 51 -2.09 -22.69 -7.71
N ALA A 52 -1.11 -23.28 -7.00
CA ALA A 52 -0.73 -22.86 -5.66
C ALA A 52 -0.17 -21.42 -5.65
N HIS A 53 0.77 -21.09 -6.55
CA HIS A 53 1.29 -19.74 -6.73
C HIS A 53 0.17 -18.73 -6.97
N ALA A 54 -0.70 -19.00 -7.96
CA ALA A 54 -1.79 -18.10 -8.32
C ALA A 54 -2.80 -17.92 -7.18
N CYS A 55 -3.17 -19.00 -6.48
CA CYS A 55 -4.09 -18.96 -5.36
C CYS A 55 -3.52 -18.13 -4.19
N MET A 56 -2.28 -18.43 -3.78
CA MET A 56 -1.63 -17.73 -2.67
C MET A 56 -1.42 -16.25 -2.99
N MET A 57 -0.90 -15.91 -4.18
CA MET A 57 -0.72 -14.51 -4.60
C MET A 57 -2.04 -13.75 -4.66
N SER A 58 -3.12 -14.39 -5.14
CA SER A 58 -4.45 -13.78 -5.17
C SER A 58 -4.95 -13.46 -3.75
N ILE A 59 -4.86 -14.42 -2.83
CA ILE A 59 -5.28 -14.21 -1.43
C ILE A 59 -4.49 -13.06 -0.79
N VAL A 60 -3.19 -13.01 -1.02
CA VAL A 60 -2.31 -11.97 -0.47
C VAL A 60 -2.69 -10.57 -1.00
N PHE A 61 -2.74 -10.39 -2.32
CA PHE A 61 -2.90 -9.07 -2.93
C PHE A 61 -4.36 -8.58 -3.03
N ILE A 62 -5.33 -9.49 -3.05
CA ILE A 62 -6.75 -9.14 -3.14
C ILE A 62 -7.37 -9.06 -1.74
N VAL A 63 -6.98 -9.92 -0.81
CA VAL A 63 -7.63 -10.02 0.50
C VAL A 63 -6.75 -9.45 1.60
N LEU A 64 -5.59 -10.06 1.88
CA LEU A 64 -4.84 -9.75 3.10
C LEU A 64 -4.26 -8.33 3.12
N PHE A 65 -3.59 -7.90 2.05
CA PHE A 65 -3.00 -6.56 2.01
C PHE A 65 -4.05 -5.45 2.02
N PRO A 66 -5.13 -5.51 1.20
CA PRO A 66 -6.22 -4.54 1.29
C PRO A 66 -6.93 -4.56 2.65
N LEU A 67 -7.19 -5.74 3.22
CA LEU A 67 -7.82 -5.87 4.54
C LEU A 67 -6.94 -5.25 5.63
N GLY A 68 -5.63 -5.48 5.60
CA GLY A 68 -4.68 -4.85 6.50
C GLY A 68 -4.67 -3.31 6.35
N ALA A 69 -4.84 -2.79 5.13
CA ALA A 69 -4.97 -1.35 4.89
C ALA A 69 -6.29 -0.79 5.44
N ILE A 70 -7.42 -1.43 5.13
CA ILE A 70 -8.76 -1.04 5.58
C ILE A 70 -8.86 -1.07 7.12
N ALA A 71 -8.25 -2.05 7.77
CA ALA A 71 -8.23 -2.16 9.21
C ALA A 71 -7.72 -0.89 9.91
N GLN A 72 -6.83 -0.10 9.28
CA GLN A 72 -6.35 1.17 9.85
C GLN A 72 -7.39 2.29 9.87
N HIS A 73 -8.47 2.17 9.10
CA HIS A 73 -9.55 3.18 9.04
C HIS A 73 -10.68 2.90 10.03
N LEU A 74 -10.70 1.73 10.68
CA LEU A 74 -11.71 1.41 11.68
C LEU A 74 -11.47 2.22 12.97
N PRO A 75 -12.44 3.06 13.41
CA PRO A 75 -12.31 3.89 14.60
C PRO A 75 -12.58 3.09 15.88
N LEU A 76 -11.76 2.06 16.15
CA LEU A 76 -11.83 1.30 17.40
C LEU A 76 -11.13 2.08 18.52
N LYS A 77 -11.90 2.88 19.24
CA LYS A 77 -11.44 3.59 20.45
C LYS A 77 -10.93 2.56 21.48
N GLY A 78 -9.70 2.70 21.95
CA GLY A 78 -9.12 1.87 23.02
C GLY A 78 -8.22 0.70 22.58
N MET A 79 -8.17 0.36 21.28
CA MET A 79 -7.27 -0.68 20.76
C MET A 79 -6.18 -0.10 19.86
N ARG A 80 -4.93 -0.56 20.02
CA ARG A 80 -3.84 -0.25 19.08
C ARG A 80 -4.01 -1.07 17.80
N VAL A 81 -4.98 -0.68 16.96
CA VAL A 81 -5.36 -1.40 15.72
C VAL A 81 -4.15 -1.68 14.82
N THR A 82 -3.21 -0.73 14.71
CA THR A 82 -1.95 -0.90 13.97
C THR A 82 -1.12 -2.10 14.43
N SER A 83 -0.98 -2.29 15.74
CA SER A 83 -0.12 -3.36 16.26
C SER A 83 -0.85 -4.69 16.42
N ARG A 84 -2.16 -4.67 16.69
CA ARG A 84 -2.93 -5.89 17.00
C ARG A 84 -3.65 -6.49 15.80
N VAL A 85 -3.93 -5.70 14.78
CA VAL A 85 -4.72 -6.13 13.61
C VAL A 85 -3.89 -6.01 12.34
N HIS A 86 -3.39 -4.80 12.05
CA HIS A 86 -2.63 -4.56 10.83
C HIS A 86 -1.32 -5.36 10.81
N ALA A 87 -0.46 -5.25 11.83
CA ALA A 87 0.83 -5.93 11.83
C ALA A 87 0.73 -7.48 11.68
N PRO A 88 -0.15 -8.21 12.40
CA PRO A 88 -0.30 -9.64 12.21
C PRO A 88 -0.81 -10.03 10.81
N ILE A 89 -1.81 -9.32 10.28
CA ILE A 89 -2.34 -9.58 8.93
C ILE A 89 -1.27 -9.32 7.86
N GLN A 90 -0.48 -8.26 8.01
CA GLN A 90 0.62 -7.95 7.09
C GLN A 90 1.75 -8.99 7.20
N LEU A 91 2.07 -9.47 8.41
CA LEU A 91 3.09 -10.49 8.60
C LEU A 91 2.67 -11.83 7.99
N LEU A 92 1.41 -12.23 8.17
CA LEU A 92 0.84 -13.42 7.53
C LEU A 92 0.86 -13.30 6.00
N GLY A 93 0.41 -12.16 5.47
CA GLY A 93 0.44 -11.88 4.03
C GLY A 93 1.86 -11.90 3.47
N LEU A 94 2.81 -11.31 4.19
CA LEU A 94 4.23 -11.30 3.82
C LEU A 94 4.82 -12.72 3.77
N ALA A 95 4.55 -13.56 4.78
CA ALA A 95 5.04 -14.94 4.82
C ALA A 95 4.48 -15.77 3.66
N MET A 96 3.17 -15.68 3.38
CA MET A 96 2.57 -16.36 2.23
C MET A 96 3.10 -15.82 0.90
N MET A 97 3.31 -14.51 0.78
CA MET A 97 3.86 -13.90 -0.42
C MET A 97 5.27 -14.41 -0.73
N ILE A 98 6.12 -14.58 0.29
CA ILE A 98 7.48 -15.11 0.11
C ILE A 98 7.42 -16.55 -0.41
N GLY A 99 6.58 -17.40 0.20
CA GLY A 99 6.40 -18.79 -0.27
C GLY A 99 5.86 -18.85 -1.69
N ALA A 100 4.85 -18.03 -2.00
CA ALA A 100 4.29 -17.95 -3.35
C ALA A 100 5.31 -17.41 -4.37
N MET A 101 6.14 -16.44 -4.00
CA MET A 101 7.22 -15.92 -4.85
C MET A 101 8.25 -17.02 -5.16
N GLY A 102 8.62 -17.83 -4.16
CA GLY A 102 9.49 -18.99 -4.35
C GLY A 102 8.93 -19.97 -5.39
N LEU A 103 7.63 -20.31 -5.29
CA LEU A 103 6.95 -21.14 -6.30
C LEU A 103 6.96 -20.48 -7.70
N GLY A 104 6.75 -19.17 -7.79
CA GLY A 104 6.77 -18.46 -9.06
C GLY A 104 8.14 -18.46 -9.74
N ILE A 105 9.21 -18.32 -8.95
CA ILE A 105 10.59 -18.39 -9.43
C ILE A 105 10.91 -19.81 -9.91
N ASP A 106 10.52 -20.83 -9.16
CA ASP A 106 10.70 -22.25 -9.53
C ASP A 106 10.05 -22.55 -10.88
N ILE A 107 8.78 -22.14 -11.07
CA ILE A 107 8.05 -22.32 -12.33
C ILE A 107 8.73 -21.55 -13.48
N ALA A 108 9.14 -20.30 -13.24
CA ALA A 108 9.73 -19.47 -14.28
C ALA A 108 11.08 -20.02 -14.79
N LYS A 109 11.88 -20.60 -13.89
CA LYS A 109 13.18 -21.20 -14.20
C LYS A 109 13.05 -22.58 -14.81
N ASN A 110 12.26 -23.46 -14.20
CA ASN A 110 12.27 -24.89 -14.53
C ASN A 110 11.26 -25.28 -15.61
N ASP A 111 10.17 -24.54 -15.76
CA ASP A 111 9.05 -24.95 -16.63
C ASP A 111 8.79 -24.01 -17.82
N LEU A 112 9.16 -22.72 -17.73
CA LEU A 112 8.75 -21.70 -18.70
C LEU A 112 9.89 -20.97 -19.42
N ASN A 113 11.17 -21.21 -19.09
CA ASN A 113 12.34 -20.60 -19.74
C ASN A 113 12.22 -19.08 -20.02
N TYR A 114 11.47 -18.36 -19.19
CA TYR A 114 11.22 -16.92 -19.33
C TYR A 114 10.80 -16.45 -20.74
N PHE A 115 9.83 -17.08 -21.42
CA PHE A 115 9.31 -16.54 -22.69
C PHE A 115 8.70 -15.12 -22.55
N THR A 116 8.57 -14.38 -23.65
CA THR A 116 8.30 -12.93 -23.69
C THR A 116 7.15 -12.41 -22.80
N PRO A 117 5.94 -13.01 -22.77
CA PRO A 117 4.88 -12.56 -21.87
C PRO A 117 5.16 -12.91 -20.40
N VAL A 118 5.96 -13.95 -20.13
CA VAL A 118 6.36 -14.37 -18.77
C VAL A 118 7.31 -13.36 -18.17
N LYS A 119 8.20 -12.77 -18.99
CA LYS A 119 9.15 -11.75 -18.54
C LYS A 119 8.47 -10.54 -17.91
N ALA A 120 7.38 -10.05 -18.50
CA ALA A 120 6.66 -8.87 -17.99
C ALA A 120 6.03 -9.14 -16.62
N HIS A 121 5.30 -10.25 -16.48
CA HIS A 121 4.70 -10.66 -15.20
C HIS A 121 5.75 -10.94 -14.13
N VAL A 122 6.85 -11.63 -14.47
CA VAL A 122 7.91 -11.94 -13.50
C VAL A 122 8.66 -10.68 -13.09
N ALA A 123 8.98 -9.77 -14.02
CA ALA A 123 9.69 -8.54 -13.71
C ALA A 123 8.86 -7.61 -12.79
N ILE A 124 7.59 -7.38 -13.12
CA ILE A 124 6.69 -6.56 -12.29
C ILE A 124 6.43 -7.27 -10.96
N GLY A 125 6.16 -8.57 -10.99
CA GLY A 125 5.95 -9.39 -9.80
C GLY A 125 7.12 -9.30 -8.82
N LEU A 126 8.35 -9.52 -9.27
CA LEU A 126 9.56 -9.40 -8.44
C LEU A 126 9.77 -7.99 -7.91
N LEU A 127 9.58 -6.97 -8.75
CA LEU A 127 9.71 -5.58 -8.32
C LEU A 127 8.72 -5.26 -7.18
N VAL A 128 7.46 -5.68 -7.33
CA VAL A 128 6.42 -5.48 -6.31
C VAL A 128 6.73 -6.28 -5.05
N THR A 129 7.01 -7.58 -5.15
CA THR A 129 7.25 -8.43 -3.97
C THR A 129 8.51 -8.01 -3.22
N CYS A 130 9.62 -7.70 -3.90
CA CYS A 130 10.83 -7.21 -3.25
C CYS A 130 10.60 -5.88 -2.55
N THR A 131 9.85 -4.96 -3.17
CA THR A 131 9.47 -3.69 -2.54
C THR A 131 8.65 -3.92 -1.28
N VAL A 132 7.68 -4.84 -1.33
CA VAL A 132 6.86 -5.19 -0.16
C VAL A 132 7.68 -5.92 0.92
N ILE A 133 8.63 -6.77 0.57
CA ILE A 133 9.43 -7.51 1.56
C ILE A 133 10.40 -6.59 2.31
N VAL A 134 11.04 -5.67 1.60
CA VAL A 134 12.12 -4.86 2.17
C VAL A 134 11.60 -3.49 2.61
N VAL A 135 10.99 -2.75 1.69
CA VAL A 135 10.67 -1.33 1.90
C VAL A 135 9.50 -1.19 2.86
N GLN A 136 8.45 -2.00 2.74
CA GLN A 136 7.26 -1.84 3.57
C GLN A 136 7.51 -2.09 5.07
N PRO A 137 8.12 -3.22 5.49
CA PRO A 137 8.46 -3.45 6.90
C PRO A 137 9.48 -2.44 7.44
N ALA A 138 10.52 -2.11 6.67
CA ALA A 138 11.52 -1.14 7.11
C ALA A 138 10.88 0.22 7.43
N MET A 139 10.05 0.72 6.52
CA MET A 139 9.32 1.98 6.71
C MET A 139 8.31 1.88 7.85
N GLY A 140 7.65 0.73 8.00
CA GLY A 140 6.72 0.43 9.10
C GLY A 140 7.39 0.49 10.48
N ILE A 141 8.60 -0.06 10.61
CA ILE A 141 9.37 -0.04 11.85
C ILE A 141 9.90 1.38 12.14
N LEU A 142 10.42 2.07 11.12
CA LEU A 142 10.95 3.43 11.25
C LEU A 142 9.86 4.41 11.68
N GLN A 143 8.67 4.37 11.07
CA GLN A 143 7.56 5.23 11.49
C GLN A 143 7.14 4.92 12.93
N HIS A 144 7.11 3.65 13.35
CA HIS A 144 6.67 3.27 14.68
C HIS A 144 7.67 3.74 15.75
N ARG A 145 8.98 3.60 15.48
CA ARG A 145 10.04 4.13 16.34
C ARG A 145 9.97 5.65 16.45
N GLN A 146 9.77 6.36 15.34
CA GLN A 146 9.69 7.82 15.35
C GLN A 146 8.44 8.32 16.07
N PHE A 147 7.30 7.66 15.86
CA PHE A 147 6.06 7.98 16.54
C PHE A 147 6.18 7.81 18.06
N LYS A 148 6.84 6.75 18.55
CA LYS A 148 7.12 6.60 20.00
C LYS A 148 7.99 7.71 20.58
N ARG A 149 8.90 8.28 19.79
CA ARG A 149 9.83 9.32 20.25
C ARG A 149 9.24 10.73 20.21
N THR A 150 8.47 11.04 19.17
CA THR A 150 8.03 12.42 18.87
C THR A 150 6.52 12.63 18.98
N GLY A 151 5.73 11.56 19.04
CA GLY A 151 4.26 11.62 19.03
C GLY A 151 3.64 12.14 17.73
N GLY A 152 4.44 12.64 16.79
CA GLY A 152 4.02 13.27 15.54
C GLY A 152 4.01 12.33 14.34
N ARG A 153 3.34 12.77 13.26
CA ARG A 153 3.36 12.08 11.96
C ARG A 153 4.73 12.26 11.30
N SER A 154 5.44 11.17 11.10
CA SER A 154 6.74 11.16 10.42
C SER A 154 6.59 11.13 8.89
N VAL A 155 7.57 11.68 8.16
CA VAL A 155 7.73 11.51 6.71
C VAL A 155 7.70 10.02 6.33
N PHE A 156 8.28 9.14 7.16
CA PHE A 156 8.25 7.69 6.93
C PHE A 156 6.82 7.13 6.88
N ALA A 157 5.89 7.71 7.65
CA ALA A 157 4.49 7.30 7.64
C ALA A 157 3.74 7.73 6.38
N TYR A 158 4.17 8.82 5.74
CA TYR A 158 3.61 9.24 4.45
C TYR A 158 4.11 8.33 3.34
N VAL A 159 5.43 8.10 3.27
CA VAL A 159 6.05 7.22 2.27
C VAL A 159 5.53 5.79 2.42
N HIS A 160 5.45 5.23 3.63
CA HIS A 160 4.88 3.89 3.87
C HIS A 160 3.46 3.76 3.29
N ARG A 161 2.58 4.74 3.55
CA ARG A 161 1.20 4.76 3.06
C ARG A 161 1.12 4.85 1.53
N TRP A 162 1.90 5.75 0.92
CA TRP A 162 1.87 5.93 -0.54
C TRP A 162 2.50 4.76 -1.29
N THR A 163 3.67 4.29 -0.83
CA THR A 163 4.27 3.07 -1.40
C THR A 163 3.30 1.91 -1.28
N GLY A 164 2.54 1.79 -0.18
CA GLY A 164 1.57 0.71 0.03
C GLY A 164 0.44 0.74 -1.01
N ARG A 165 -0.06 1.93 -1.34
CA ARG A 165 -1.08 2.13 -2.37
C ARG A 165 -0.56 1.73 -3.74
N VAL A 166 0.64 2.21 -4.10
CA VAL A 166 1.24 1.95 -5.41
C VAL A 166 1.50 0.45 -5.61
N VAL A 167 2.05 -0.24 -4.61
CA VAL A 167 2.36 -1.68 -4.75
C VAL A 167 1.11 -2.56 -4.79
N ILE A 168 0.02 -2.18 -4.14
CA ILE A 168 -1.27 -2.89 -4.26
C ILE A 168 -1.81 -2.75 -5.70
N CYS A 169 -1.81 -1.53 -6.26
CA CYS A 169 -2.24 -1.30 -7.63
C CYS A 169 -1.37 -2.06 -8.65
N LEU A 170 -0.05 -2.03 -8.49
CA LEU A 170 0.87 -2.80 -9.33
C LEU A 170 0.65 -4.31 -9.19
N GLY A 171 0.37 -4.81 -7.98
CA GLY A 171 0.04 -6.21 -7.73
C GLY A 171 -1.23 -6.66 -8.47
N TRP A 172 -2.24 -5.80 -8.56
CA TRP A 172 -3.45 -6.05 -9.34
C TRP A 172 -3.21 -6.09 -10.85
N ILE A 173 -2.43 -5.16 -11.38
CA ILE A 173 -2.00 -5.18 -12.78
C ILE A 173 -1.21 -6.47 -13.05
N ASN A 174 -0.30 -6.84 -12.15
CA ASN A 174 0.49 -8.05 -12.26
C ASN A 174 -0.36 -9.33 -12.20
N SER A 175 -1.43 -9.33 -11.40
CA SER A 175 -2.39 -10.42 -11.36
C SER A 175 -3.10 -10.58 -12.71
N GLY A 176 -3.49 -9.48 -13.36
CA GLY A 176 -4.03 -9.48 -14.71
C GLY A 176 -3.08 -10.09 -15.75
N LEU A 177 -1.79 -9.71 -15.71
CA LEU A 177 -0.76 -10.31 -16.57
C LEU A 177 -0.60 -11.82 -16.31
N GLY A 178 -0.70 -12.25 -15.05
CA GLY A 178 -0.68 -13.67 -14.67
C GLY A 178 -1.84 -14.46 -15.27
N PHE A 179 -3.04 -13.87 -15.36
CA PHE A 179 -4.18 -14.53 -16.03
C PHE A 179 -4.02 -14.60 -17.55
N GLN A 180 -3.44 -13.57 -18.17
CA GLN A 180 -3.13 -13.57 -19.61
C GLN A 180 -2.14 -14.69 -19.97
N LEU A 181 -1.16 -14.95 -19.11
CA LEU A 181 -0.15 -16.00 -19.30
C LEU A 181 -0.70 -17.42 -19.33
N VAL A 182 -1.76 -17.67 -18.57
CA VAL A 182 -2.34 -19.01 -18.46
C VAL A 182 -3.29 -19.31 -19.63
N GLY A 183 -3.80 -18.27 -20.30
CA GLY A 183 -4.89 -18.41 -21.25
C GLY A 183 -6.22 -18.77 -20.56
N ILE A 184 -7.33 -18.51 -21.24
CA ILE A 184 -8.69 -18.73 -20.75
C ILE A 184 -9.10 -20.23 -20.64
N PRO A 185 -8.59 -21.20 -21.43
CA PRO A 185 -9.09 -22.58 -21.36
C PRO A 185 -8.66 -23.44 -20.13
N PRO A 186 -7.46 -23.33 -19.52
CA PRO A 186 -7.06 -24.22 -18.42
C PRO A 186 -7.45 -23.72 -17.01
N VAL A 187 -8.11 -22.56 -16.88
CA VAL A 187 -8.62 -22.04 -15.61
C VAL A 187 -10.14 -22.17 -15.61
N LYS A 188 -10.71 -22.81 -14.58
CA LYS A 188 -12.17 -22.89 -14.43
C LYS A 188 -12.74 -21.47 -14.41
N THR A 189 -13.61 -21.14 -15.37
CA THR A 189 -14.20 -19.80 -15.56
C THR A 189 -14.77 -19.21 -14.28
N HIS A 190 -15.40 -20.04 -13.43
CA HIS A 190 -15.92 -19.63 -12.12
C HIS A 190 -14.87 -19.11 -11.14
N SER A 191 -13.64 -19.66 -11.16
CA SER A 191 -12.55 -19.18 -10.29
C SER A 191 -12.03 -17.82 -10.72
N LEU A 192 -12.01 -17.59 -12.04
CA LEU A 192 -11.61 -16.31 -12.63
C LEU A 192 -12.65 -15.24 -12.29
N VAL A 193 -13.93 -15.50 -12.56
CA VAL A 193 -15.03 -14.58 -12.26
C VAL A 193 -15.07 -14.23 -10.77
N ARG A 194 -14.93 -15.21 -9.87
CA ARG A 194 -14.90 -14.95 -8.43
C ARG A 194 -13.73 -14.06 -8.01
N ASN A 195 -12.52 -14.28 -8.54
CA ASN A 195 -11.37 -13.44 -8.21
C ASN A 195 -11.56 -12.00 -8.68
N PHE A 196 -12.05 -11.80 -9.91
CA PHE A 196 -12.30 -10.45 -10.43
C PHE A 196 -13.45 -9.75 -9.69
N VAL A 197 -14.51 -10.47 -9.31
CA VAL A 197 -15.61 -9.91 -8.50
C VAL A 197 -15.11 -9.51 -7.11
N ILE A 198 -14.36 -10.36 -6.42
CA ILE A 198 -13.80 -10.05 -5.09
C ILE A 198 -12.83 -8.86 -5.21
N MET A 199 -11.97 -8.85 -6.23
CA MET A 199 -11.05 -7.74 -6.50
C MET A 199 -11.80 -6.44 -6.78
N GLY A 200 -12.90 -6.48 -7.55
CA GLY A 200 -13.74 -5.32 -7.82
C GLY A 200 -14.45 -4.80 -6.56
N VAL A 201 -15.01 -5.69 -5.74
CA VAL A 201 -15.72 -5.30 -4.50
C VAL A 201 -14.74 -4.77 -3.45
N LEU A 202 -13.69 -5.52 -3.13
CA LEU A 202 -12.69 -5.10 -2.13
C LEU A 202 -11.89 -3.90 -2.62
N GLY A 203 -11.54 -3.87 -3.90
CA GLY A 203 -10.84 -2.74 -4.49
C GLY A 203 -11.72 -1.49 -4.57
N GLY A 204 -12.99 -1.64 -4.93
CA GLY A 204 -13.98 -0.55 -4.90
C GLY A 204 -14.20 -0.02 -3.49
N ALA A 205 -14.37 -0.89 -2.50
CA ALA A 205 -14.48 -0.50 -1.09
C ALA A 205 -13.23 0.25 -0.61
N TRP A 206 -12.04 -0.22 -0.99
CA TRP A 206 -10.78 0.44 -0.66
C TRP A 206 -10.65 1.82 -1.32
N PHE A 207 -10.92 1.94 -2.62
CA PHE A 207 -10.90 3.22 -3.33
C PHE A 207 -11.93 4.20 -2.77
N LEU A 208 -13.11 3.70 -2.38
CA LEU A 208 -14.14 4.51 -1.75
C LEU A 208 -13.65 5.03 -0.39
N LEU A 209 -13.07 4.19 0.46
CA LEU A 209 -12.51 4.61 1.76
C LEU A 209 -11.40 5.64 1.58
N VAL A 210 -10.47 5.39 0.65
CA VAL A 210 -9.41 6.33 0.28
C VAL A 210 -9.97 7.66 -0.21
N GLY A 211 -10.99 7.62 -1.07
CA GLY A 211 -11.67 8.80 -1.59
C GLY A 211 -12.39 9.58 -0.49
N THR A 212 -13.08 8.87 0.42
CA THR A 212 -13.76 9.50 1.56
C THR A 212 -12.79 10.18 2.52
N ASP A 213 -11.59 9.64 2.72
CA ASP A 213 -10.54 10.30 3.51
C ASP A 213 -10.07 11.60 2.85
N GLY A 214 -9.84 11.57 1.53
CA GLY A 214 -9.45 12.77 0.77
C GLY A 214 -10.56 13.84 0.76
N LEU A 215 -11.81 13.42 0.61
CA LEU A 215 -12.97 14.31 0.63
C LEU A 215 -13.16 14.92 2.03
N ARG A 216 -12.98 14.11 3.08
CA ARG A 216 -13.08 14.56 4.47
C ARG A 216 -12.01 15.59 4.79
N GLU A 217 -10.77 15.41 4.35
CA GLU A 217 -9.71 16.40 4.53
C GLU A 217 -10.01 17.72 3.79
N HIS A 218 -10.53 17.65 2.56
CA HIS A 218 -10.90 18.84 1.79
C HIS A 218 -12.07 19.62 2.43
N VAL A 219 -13.12 18.91 2.88
CA VAL A 219 -14.27 19.53 3.59
C VAL A 219 -13.84 20.12 4.93
N TRP A 220 -12.95 19.45 5.67
CA TRP A 220 -12.42 19.98 6.94
C TRP A 220 -11.59 21.25 6.75
N HIS A 221 -10.80 21.32 5.66
CA HIS A 221 -10.03 22.51 5.32
C HIS A 221 -10.95 23.69 4.95
N LYS A 222 -12.03 23.43 4.21
CA LYS A 222 -13.05 24.42 3.87
C LYS A 222 -13.75 24.95 5.14
N ASN A 223 -14.08 24.06 6.08
CA ASN A 223 -14.69 24.45 7.35
C ASN A 223 -13.72 25.25 8.24
N ARG A 224 -12.42 24.93 8.26
CA ARG A 224 -11.42 25.74 8.98
C ARG A 224 -11.28 27.14 8.40
N LEU A 225 -11.16 27.27 7.08
CA LEU A 225 -11.11 28.57 6.41
C LEU A 225 -12.40 29.37 6.66
N SER A 226 -13.56 28.70 6.65
CA SER A 226 -14.84 29.33 7.02
C SER A 226 -14.85 29.81 8.48
N SER A 227 -14.28 29.03 9.41
CA SER A 227 -14.17 29.43 10.82
C SER A 227 -13.21 30.60 11.03
N TYR A 228 -12.07 30.67 10.31
CA TYR A 228 -11.18 31.83 10.34
C TYR A 228 -11.84 33.07 9.74
N CYS A 229 -12.59 32.92 8.64
CA CYS A 229 -13.32 34.02 8.01
C CYS A 229 -14.45 34.56 8.91
N LEU A 230 -15.21 33.67 9.57
CA LEU A 230 -16.22 34.05 10.58
C LEU A 230 -15.58 34.75 11.78
N GLY A 231 -14.46 34.24 12.28
CA GLY A 231 -13.67 34.86 13.36
C GLY A 231 -13.16 36.26 12.98
N TRP A 232 -12.65 36.42 11.75
CA TRP A 232 -12.20 37.71 11.22
C TRP A 232 -13.35 38.73 11.13
N SER A 233 -14.53 38.31 10.66
CA SER A 233 -15.72 39.19 10.61
C SER A 233 -16.23 39.62 11.99
N ARG A 234 -16.06 38.77 13.01
CA ARG A 234 -16.42 39.10 14.40
C ARG A 234 -15.39 40.00 15.07
N GLY A 235 -14.11 39.80 14.78
CA GLY A 235 -13.02 40.66 15.27
C GLY A 235 -13.18 42.12 14.78
N PHE A 236 -13.55 42.32 13.52
CA PHE A 236 -13.84 43.65 12.98
C PHE A 236 -14.99 44.35 13.72
N ARG A 237 -16.07 43.62 14.04
CA ARG A 237 -17.21 44.16 14.79
C ARG A 237 -16.87 44.61 16.22
N LEU A 238 -15.90 43.95 16.87
CA LEU A 238 -15.46 44.32 18.21
C LEU A 238 -14.51 45.53 18.19
N TYR A 239 -13.72 45.70 17.13
CA TYR A 239 -12.86 46.86 16.95
C TYR A 239 -13.67 48.13 16.66
N ASP A 240 -14.67 48.03 15.79
CA ASP A 240 -15.54 49.15 15.40
C ASP A 240 -16.46 49.62 16.56
N GLY A 241 -16.87 48.69 17.42
CA GLY A 241 -17.64 49.00 18.63
C GLY A 241 -16.83 49.60 19.79
N ALA A 242 -15.50 49.42 19.80
CA ALA A 242 -14.62 50.04 20.80
C ALA A 242 -14.23 51.47 20.42
N VAL A 243 -13.96 51.72 19.13
CA VAL A 243 -13.63 53.06 18.62
C VAL A 243 -14.79 54.05 18.80
N ASN A 244 -16.04 53.60 18.75
CA ASN A 244 -17.21 54.46 18.98
C ASN A 244 -17.52 54.76 20.45
N ARG A 245 -16.91 54.07 21.43
CA ARG A 245 -17.14 54.39 22.87
C ARG A 245 -16.17 55.42 23.44
N ASP A 246 -14.95 55.48 22.92
CA ASP A 246 -13.92 56.37 23.47
C ASP A 246 -14.06 57.85 23.03
N THR A 247 -15.09 58.19 22.25
CA THR A 247 -15.32 59.56 21.76
C THR A 247 -16.38 60.36 22.54
N ASP A 248 -17.08 59.76 23.50
CA ASP A 248 -18.16 60.44 24.25
C ASP A 248 -17.76 60.92 25.67
N ASP A 249 -16.67 60.40 26.25
CA ASP A 249 -16.29 60.69 27.65
C ASP A 249 -15.19 61.77 27.78
N ARG A 250 -15.35 62.95 27.15
CA ARG A 250 -14.51 64.12 27.49
C ARG A 250 -15.23 65.04 28.50
N PRO A 251 -14.71 65.21 29.73
CA PRO A 251 -15.33 66.08 30.73
C PRO A 251 -15.15 67.56 30.35
N LYS A 252 -16.24 68.33 30.43
CA LYS A 252 -16.23 69.78 30.24
C LYS A 252 -15.54 70.47 31.41
N GLU A 253 -14.61 71.34 31.04
CA GLU A 253 -13.72 72.17 31.85
C GLU A 253 -14.46 73.03 32.89
N GLN A 254 -13.91 73.07 34.11
CA GLN A 254 -14.38 73.86 35.25
C GLN A 254 -14.07 75.35 35.06
N ASN A 255 -15.08 76.21 35.19
CA ASN A 255 -14.93 77.66 35.33
C ASN A 255 -15.48 78.15 36.68
N ASN A 256 -14.54 78.34 37.62
CA ASN A 256 -14.25 79.52 38.44
C ASN A 256 -15.36 80.39 39.12
N VAL A 257 -14.93 80.92 40.27
CA VAL A 257 -15.30 82.17 40.98
C VAL A 257 -16.24 82.05 42.19
N GLY A 258 -15.67 82.45 43.34
CA GLY A 258 -16.21 82.38 44.69
C GLY A 258 -17.22 83.46 45.06
N THR A 259 -17.64 83.42 46.32
CA THR A 259 -17.82 84.56 47.25
C THR A 259 -18.24 84.05 48.62
N SER A 260 -17.56 84.60 49.64
CA SER A 260 -17.89 84.75 51.07
C SER A 260 -18.26 83.52 51.90
#